data_AF-A0A3N5SW42-F1
#
_entry.id   AF-A0A3N5SW42-F1
#
_cell.length_a   1.000
_cell.length_b   1.000
_cell.length_c   1.000
_cell.angle_alpha   90.00
_cell.angle_beta   90.00
_cell.angle_gamma   90.00
#
_symmetry.space_group_name_H-M   'P 1'
#
loop_
_entity.id
_entity.type
_entity.pdbx_description
1 polymer ?
#
loop_
_entity_poly.entity_id
_entity_poly.type
_entity_poly.pdbx_seq_one_letter_code
_entity_poly.pdbx_strand_id
1 'polypeptide(L)' 'MPKNVIVAQSGGPTPVINNSLRGVIDACRAAPGLFGTIYAGWHGIEGVLKEELLDLSAQDPREIALLRMTPAAGSIGTCR' A
#
# COMPACT_ATOMS: atom_id res chain seq x y z
N MET A 1 8.40 -20.17 4.44
CA MET A 1 7.90 -18.88 4.96
C MET A 1 7.46 -18.04 3.78
N PRO A 2 6.23 -17.49 3.78
CA PRO A 2 5.77 -16.57 2.73
C PRO A 2 6.69 -15.35 2.61
N LYS A 3 6.78 -14.74 1.42
CA LYS A 3 7.64 -13.57 1.19
C LYS A 3 6.84 -12.30 1.45
N ASN A 4 7.42 -11.36 2.19
CA ASN A 4 6.83 -10.05 2.42
C ASN A 4 6.78 -9.25 1.12
N VAL A 5 5.86 -8.29 1.05
CA VAL A 5 5.65 -7.42 -0.11
C VAL A 5 5.82 -5.98 0.34
N ILE A 6 6.45 -5.16 -0.50
CA ILE A 6 6.49 -3.72 -0.32
C ILE A 6 5.89 -3.03 -1.53
N VAL A 7 5.05 -2.02 -1.29
CA VAL A 7 4.44 -1.17 -2.31
C VAL A 7 4.69 0.30 -1.98
N ALA A 8 4.98 1.11 -2.98
CA ALA A 8 5.17 2.54 -2.84
C ALA A 8 4.50 3.27 -4.00
N GLN A 9 3.91 4.44 -3.72
CA GLN A 9 3.38 5.34 -4.73
C GLN A 9 4.42 6.44 -5.00
N SER A 10 4.59 6.81 -6.28
CA SER A 10 5.58 7.80 -6.69
C SER A 10 4.98 8.77 -7.72
N GLY A 11 5.53 9.99 -7.76
CA GLY A 11 5.11 11.04 -8.68
C GLY A 11 3.87 11.80 -8.24
N GLY A 12 3.20 12.44 -9.20
CA GLY A 12 1.98 13.19 -8.94
C GLY A 12 0.79 12.25 -8.66
N PRO A 13 0.01 12.48 -7.59
CA PRO A 13 -1.12 11.61 -7.26
C PRO A 13 -2.23 11.73 -8.31
N THR A 14 -2.94 10.63 -8.56
CA THR A 14 -4.11 10.60 -9.44
C THR A 14 -5.39 10.35 -8.63
N PRO A 15 -6.59 10.66 -9.17
CA PRO A 15 -7.85 10.41 -8.46
C PRO A 15 -8.09 8.93 -8.10
N VAL A 16 -7.41 7.99 -8.76
CA VAL A 16 -7.63 6.54 -8.63
C VAL A 16 -6.44 5.78 -8.07
N ILE A 17 -5.35 6.45 -7.68
CA ILE A 17 -4.11 5.79 -7.26
C ILE A 17 -4.30 4.81 -6.09
N ASN A 18 -5.25 5.10 -5.19
CA ASN A 18 -5.60 4.23 -4.08
C ASN A 18 -6.34 2.94 -4.49
N ASN A 19 -7.02 2.93 -5.64
CA ASN A 19 -7.58 1.69 -6.18
C ASN A 19 -6.48 0.71 -6.61
N SER A 20 -5.37 1.22 -7.17
CA SER A 20 -4.21 0.38 -7.49
C SER A 20 -3.59 -0.20 -6.21
N LEU A 21 -3.43 0.62 -5.16
CA LEU A 21 -2.94 0.14 -3.86
C LEU A 21 -3.85 -0.94 -3.28
N ARG A 22 -5.17 -0.69 -3.26
CA ARG A 22 -6.16 -1.67 -2.82
C ARG A 22 -6.04 -2.97 -3.63
N GLY A 23 -5.90 -2.89 -4.95
CA GLY A 23 -5.74 -4.07 -5.81
C GLY A 23 -4.54 -4.93 -5.43
N VAL A 24 -3.39 -4.31 -5.09
CA VAL A 24 -2.22 -5.04 -4.57
C VAL A 24 -2.55 -5.75 -3.26
N ILE A 25 -3.19 -5.05 -2.32
CA ILE A 25 -3.54 -5.61 -1.00
C ILE A 25 -4.51 -6.79 -1.15
N ASP A 26 -5.58 -6.62 -1.94
CA ASP A 26 -6.60 -7.63 -2.17
C ASP A 26 -5.98 -8.88 -2.86
N ALA A 27 -5.11 -8.69 -3.85
CA ALA A 27 -4.41 -9.80 -4.52
C ALA A 27 -3.46 -10.55 -3.58
N CYS A 28 -2.69 -9.85 -2.75
CA CYS A 28 -1.81 -10.49 -1.77
C CYS A 28 -2.62 -11.28 -0.72
N ARG A 29 -3.72 -10.72 -0.21
CA ARG A 29 -4.61 -11.37 0.75
C ARG A 29 -5.30 -12.62 0.17
N ALA A 30 -5.54 -12.66 -1.15
CA ALA A 30 -6.09 -13.82 -1.83
C ALA A 30 -5.10 -15.00 -1.97
N ALA A 31 -3.81 -14.80 -1.68
CA ALA A 31 -2.75 -15.80 -1.82
C ALA A 31 -1.86 -15.92 -0.57
N PRO A 32 -2.41 -16.30 0.61
CA PRO A 32 -1.69 -16.30 1.89
C PRO A 32 -0.54 -17.31 1.99
N GLY A 33 -0.48 -18.31 1.10
CA GLY A 33 0.66 -19.24 1.01
C GLY A 33 1.88 -18.66 0.28
N LEU A 34 1.70 -17.58 -0.48
CA LEU A 34 2.73 -16.94 -1.30
C LEU A 34 3.23 -15.65 -0.64
N PHE A 35 2.30 -14.82 -0.16
CA PHE A 35 2.61 -13.49 0.37
C PHE A 35 2.46 -13.44 1.89
N GLY A 36 3.47 -12.86 2.55
CA GLY A 36 3.49 -12.58 3.98
C GLY A 36 2.96 -11.18 4.29
N THR A 37 3.68 -10.45 5.14
CA THR A 37 3.30 -9.08 5.51
C THR A 37 3.44 -8.13 4.33
N ILE A 38 2.40 -7.33 4.12
CA ILE A 38 2.31 -6.28 3.11
C ILE A 38 2.67 -4.95 3.79
N TYR A 39 3.73 -4.30 3.30
CA TYR A 39 4.19 -3.00 3.76
C TYR A 39 3.97 -1.92 2.70
N ALA A 40 3.69 -0.70 3.12
CA ALA A 40 3.78 0.49 2.28
C ALA A 40 4.96 1.38 2.67
N GLY A 41 5.65 1.95 1.69
CA GLY A 41 6.61 3.03 1.92
C GLY A 41 5.89 4.34 2.19
N TRP A 42 6.11 4.93 3.37
CA TRP A 42 5.52 6.21 3.73
C TRP A 42 6.11 7.34 2.87
N HIS A 43 5.28 8.14 2.23
CA HIS A 43 5.75 9.12 1.24
C HIS A 43 6.56 8.52 0.08
N GLY A 44 6.17 7.33 -0.41
CA GLY A 44 6.76 6.75 -1.61
C GLY A 44 8.13 6.11 -1.38
N ILE A 45 9.05 6.25 -2.34
CA ILE A 45 10.38 5.61 -2.27
C ILE A 45 11.24 6.19 -1.13
N GLU A 46 11.03 7.45 -0.77
CA GLU A 46 11.75 8.07 0.35
C GLU A 46 11.50 7.34 1.67
N GLY A 47 10.26 6.95 1.97
CA GLY A 47 9.99 6.18 3.19
C GLY A 47 10.67 4.82 3.18
N VAL A 48 10.78 4.19 2.01
CA VAL A 48 11.55 2.93 1.91
C VAL A 48 13.03 3.16 2.25
N LEU A 49 13.63 4.23 1.72
CA LEU A 49 15.03 4.58 1.98
C LEU A 49 15.29 4.98 3.44
N LYS A 50 14.28 5.56 4.10
CA LYS A 50 14.32 5.98 5.52
C LYS A 50 13.83 4.91 6.49
N GLU A 51 13.44 3.73 6.00
CA GLU A 51 12.80 2.65 6.77
C GLU A 51 11.49 3.06 7.47
N GLU A 52 10.78 4.04 6.91
CA GLU A 52 9.45 4.48 7.33
C GLU A 52 8.38 3.64 6.62
N LEU A 53 8.09 2.46 7.18
CA LEU A 53 7.17 1.49 6.61
C LEU A 53 5.85 1.41 7.39
N LEU A 54 4.73 1.39 6.67
CA LEU A 54 3.41 1.10 7.21
C LEU A 54 3.08 -0.38 7.05
N ASP A 55 2.65 -1.05 8.11
CA ASP A 55 2.08 -2.40 8.02
C ASP A 55 0.62 -2.32 7.55
N LEU A 56 0.39 -2.69 6.29
CA LEU A 56 -0.94 -2.73 5.68
C LEU A 56 -1.71 -4.00 6.04
N SER A 57 -1.02 -5.03 6.52
CA SER A 57 -1.65 -6.30 6.92
C SER A 57 -2.40 -6.14 8.24
N ALA A 58 -1.92 -5.26 9.11
CA ALA A 58 -2.56 -4.89 10.37
C ALA A 58 -3.81 -3.99 10.20
N GLN A 59 -4.07 -3.45 9.01
CA GLN A 59 -5.18 -2.53 8.77
C GLN A 59 -6.53 -3.25 8.66
N ASP A 60 -7.56 -2.65 9.25
CA ASP A 60 -8.95 -3.12 9.16
C ASP A 60 -9.36 -3.25 7.67
N PRO A 61 -9.89 -4.41 7.23
CA PRO A 61 -10.38 -4.58 5.86
C PRO A 61 -11.38 -3.50 5.41
N ARG A 62 -12.13 -2.89 6.34
CA ARG A 62 -13.06 -1.80 6.07
C ARG A 62 -12.32 -0.52 5.66
N GLU A 63 -11.21 -0.19 6.32
CA GLU A 63 -10.36 0.94 5.94
C GLU A 63 -9.73 0.72 4.56
N ILE A 64 -9.27 -0.51 4.29
CA ILE A 64 -8.77 -0.87 2.95
C ILE A 64 -9.86 -0.74 1.89
N ALA A 65 -11.12 -1.07 2.20
CA ALA A 65 -12.23 -0.90 1.27
C ALA A 65 -12.54 0.58 0.95
N LEU A 66 -12.30 1.51 1.88
CA LEU A 66 -12.53 2.94 1.69
C LEU A 66 -11.59 3.55 0.65
N LEU A 67 -10.40 2.97 0.44
CA LEU A 67 -9.44 3.37 -0.60
C LEU A 67 -10.07 3.51 -2.00
N ARG A 68 -11.17 2.81 -2.27
CA ARG A 68 -11.89 2.89 -3.55
C ARG A 68 -12.49 4.26 -3.86
N MET A 69 -12.83 5.01 -2.82
CA MET A 69 -13.45 6.35 -2.90
C MET A 69 -12.51 7.46 -2.40
N THR A 70 -11.29 7.12 -1.98
CA THR A 70 -10.31 8.09 -1.48
C THR A 70 -9.47 8.61 -2.64
N PRO A 71 -9.58 9.88 -3.05
CA PRO A 71 -8.72 10.45 -4.08
C PRO A 71 -7.33 10.78 -3.52
N ALA A 72 -6.40 11.08 -4.42
CA ALA A 72 -5.01 11.43 -4.13
C ALA A 72 -4.23 10.33 -3.38
N ALA A 73 -2.92 10.53 -3.18
CA ALA A 73 -2.06 9.57 -2.48
C ALA A 73 -2.06 9.79 -0.95
N GLY A 74 -3.13 10.34 -0.37
CA GLY A 74 -3.16 10.67 1.07
C GLY A 74 -3.02 9.46 2.00
N SER A 75 -3.33 8.26 1.50
CA SER A 75 -3.38 7.02 2.28
C SER A 75 -2.00 6.51 2.71
N ILE A 76 -1.00 6.64 1.84
CA ILE A 76 0.39 6.21 2.12
C ILE A 76 1.45 7.25 1.70
N GLY A 77 1.05 8.35 1.07
CA GLY A 77 1.93 9.39 0.55
C GLY A 77 2.57 9.04 -0.81
N THR A 78 3.20 10.05 -1.41
CA THR A 78 4.03 9.95 -2.62
C THR A 78 5.18 10.95 -2.52
N CYS A 79 6.26 10.73 -3.27
CA CYS A 79 7.40 11.65 -3.40
C CYS A 79 7.86 11.75 -4.86
N ARG A 80 8.88 12.58 -5.12
CA ARG A 80 9.48 12.78 -6.44
C ARG A 80 10.99 12.67 -6.36
#